data_AF-A0A3B3RZV2-F1
#
_entry.id   AF-A0A3B3RZV2-F1
#
_cell.length_a   1.000
_cell.length_b   1.000
_cell.length_c   1.000
_cell.angle_alpha   90.00
_cell.angle_beta   90.00
_cell.angle_gamma   90.00
#
_symmetry.space_group_name_H-M   'P 1'
#
loop_
_entity.id
_entity.type
_entity.pdbx_description
1 polymer ?
#
loop_
_entity_poly.entity_id
_entity_poly.type
_entity_poly.pdbx_seq_one_letter_code
_entity_poly.pdbx_strand_id
1 'polypeptide(L)'
;MAVILMQGLHLYIQTLRDWFDETEKDSLDVRGELVEENMLLEISQKRSMNESAHLGWELEQLVLIFNAAFPPAACKSFVLELNESASSQLLKLEKENQGLQGTIQELREAALSMQESQLRALELEKENQGLSKKVLGWEQLPCQHCLSLVDECDCDILMSASQISDLTMEKERLAQTVASLRQRAQVEGEARVREVEEENRALHQSVSTVSAKLTQLEVEQDWLRERSQRAEQLEEEVARLERSCDQLQKQSAALQATREHAEALERNNSALEQDNRRLKKLEDTAQNTVLQLEILEEENEELRQQVEALRPAAAKLPQLQRENTVLEHERAELVHSVEELRGLGKKAERLELSYQDLDSENQRLQQSLEQSGERVRGLEQELHDSEQESQQLRRQLEERQAAGRRLESLEQEGQVLEQELGQAVKERRQLEKEVRWLRQKLEVKETALDEGMVRLSCLEKEGCLREKELNYLRETSAKVKELESENKELQKQATIDKRTLATLREDLVNEKLKGQQQWNELEKLSQELEKIGLNRERLLQEEHSSGTPTGEEEPGGPEAEAGGRGGPPASQPAQG
;
A
#
# COMPACT_ATOMS: atom_id res chain seq x y z
N MET A 1 29.72 -0.25 -76.79
CA MET A 1 30.04 -0.75 -75.42
C MET A 1 30.64 0.34 -74.54
N ALA A 2 31.88 0.81 -74.75
CA ALA A 2 32.58 1.70 -73.81
C ALA A 2 31.76 2.89 -73.28
N VAL A 3 31.05 3.63 -74.14
CA VAL A 3 30.18 4.76 -73.72
C VAL A 3 29.06 4.32 -72.76
N ILE A 4 28.44 3.16 -73.00
CA ILE A 4 27.36 2.61 -72.15
C ILE A 4 27.92 2.17 -70.79
N LEU A 5 29.12 1.59 -70.76
CA LEU A 5 29.81 1.23 -69.52
C LEU A 5 30.22 2.48 -68.71
N MET A 6 30.70 3.52 -69.39
CA MET A 6 30.99 4.82 -68.76
C MET A 6 29.72 5.48 -68.19
N GLN A 7 28.59 5.42 -68.91
CA GLN A 7 27.30 5.94 -68.43
C GLN A 7 26.77 5.13 -67.22
N GLY A 8 26.89 3.79 -67.26
CA GLY A 8 26.52 2.93 -66.13
C GLY A 8 27.38 3.17 -64.88
N LEU A 9 28.70 3.30 -65.05
CA LEU A 9 29.61 3.67 -63.97
C LEU A 9 29.32 5.05 -63.41
N HIS A 10 29.05 6.05 -64.28
CA HIS A 10 28.72 7.40 -63.83
C HIS A 10 27.42 7.44 -63.03
N LEU A 11 26.37 6.75 -63.49
CA LEU A 11 25.10 6.65 -62.78
C LEU A 11 25.25 5.91 -61.44
N TYR A 12 26.04 4.83 -61.40
CA TYR A 12 26.30 4.08 -60.16
C TYR A 12 27.07 4.92 -59.13
N ILE A 13 28.12 5.64 -59.57
CA ILE A 13 28.88 6.58 -58.73
C ILE A 13 27.97 7.72 -58.23
N GLN A 14 27.02 8.17 -59.05
CA GLN A 14 26.05 9.19 -58.66
C GLN A 14 25.10 8.64 -57.59
N THR A 15 24.47 7.48 -57.80
CA THR A 15 23.60 6.86 -56.78
C THR A 15 24.33 6.51 -55.47
N LEU A 16 25.61 6.17 -55.52
CA LEU A 16 26.44 5.98 -54.32
C LEU A 16 26.75 7.30 -53.60
N ARG A 17 26.86 8.41 -54.33
CA ARG A 17 27.00 9.74 -53.74
C ARG A 17 25.69 10.20 -53.13
N ASP A 18 24.59 10.11 -53.87
CA ASP A 18 23.27 10.52 -53.38
C ASP A 18 22.93 9.78 -52.07
N TRP A 19 23.21 8.46 -52.00
CA TRP A 19 23.05 7.67 -50.77
C TRP A 19 24.04 8.03 -49.64
N PHE A 20 25.28 8.41 -49.97
CA PHE A 20 26.25 8.87 -48.98
C PHE A 20 25.86 10.24 -48.40
N ASP A 21 25.42 11.16 -49.26
CA ASP A 21 24.99 12.50 -48.89
C ASP A 21 23.68 12.44 -48.08
N GLU A 22 22.75 11.51 -48.39
CA GLU A 22 21.58 11.19 -47.57
C GLU A 22 21.97 10.61 -46.20
N THR A 23 22.85 9.60 -46.14
CA THR A 23 23.25 8.98 -44.86
C THR A 23 24.15 9.88 -44.00
N GLU A 24 24.94 10.77 -44.58
CA GLU A 24 25.63 11.83 -43.85
C GLU A 24 24.61 12.84 -43.31
N LYS A 25 23.60 13.26 -44.10
CA LYS A 25 22.54 14.15 -43.63
C LYS A 25 21.72 13.55 -42.48
N ASP A 26 21.28 12.29 -42.59
CA ASP A 26 20.53 11.62 -41.51
C ASP A 26 21.38 11.51 -40.23
N SER A 27 22.69 11.28 -40.36
CA SER A 27 23.65 11.30 -39.25
C SER A 27 23.86 12.71 -38.65
N LEU A 28 23.77 13.78 -39.45
CA LEU A 28 23.77 15.16 -38.96
C LEU A 28 22.48 15.49 -38.21
N ASP A 29 21.32 15.10 -38.74
CA ASP A 29 20.01 15.42 -38.18
C ASP A 29 19.78 14.66 -36.85
N VAL A 30 20.04 13.35 -36.79
CA VAL A 30 20.00 12.54 -35.55
C VAL A 30 20.97 13.08 -34.49
N ARG A 31 22.15 13.57 -34.91
CA ARG A 31 23.10 14.21 -33.97
C ARG A 31 22.61 15.58 -33.50
N GLY A 32 21.80 16.28 -34.28
CA GLY A 32 21.09 17.49 -33.87
C GLY A 32 20.05 17.19 -32.78
N GLU A 33 19.17 16.23 -33.04
CA GLU A 33 18.14 15.77 -32.10
C GLU A 33 18.76 15.33 -30.76
N LEU A 34 19.81 14.50 -30.79
CA LEU A 34 20.54 14.07 -29.58
C LEU A 34 21.19 15.23 -28.80
N VAL A 35 21.57 16.33 -29.45
CA VAL A 35 22.10 17.52 -28.77
C VAL A 35 20.98 18.35 -28.13
N GLU A 36 19.82 18.46 -28.79
CA GLU A 36 18.65 19.14 -28.24
C GLU A 36 18.05 18.35 -27.05
N GLU A 37 17.92 17.03 -27.16
CA GLU A 37 17.49 16.17 -26.06
C GLU A 37 18.44 16.27 -24.86
N ASN A 38 19.75 16.20 -25.08
CA ASN A 38 20.75 16.31 -24.02
C ASN A 38 20.71 17.70 -23.33
N MET A 39 20.51 18.78 -24.10
CA MET A 39 20.29 20.11 -23.54
C MET A 39 18.99 20.20 -22.71
N LEU A 40 17.90 19.58 -23.17
CA LEU A 40 16.64 19.52 -22.42
C LEU A 40 16.76 18.70 -21.13
N LEU A 41 17.47 17.57 -21.17
CA LEU A 41 17.78 16.74 -20.01
C LEU A 41 18.64 17.50 -19.00
N GLU A 42 19.67 18.22 -19.44
CA GLU A 42 20.52 19.03 -18.55
C GLU A 42 19.73 20.17 -17.89
N ILE A 43 18.83 20.82 -18.62
CA ILE A 43 17.91 21.84 -18.08
C ILE A 43 16.93 21.21 -17.07
N SER A 44 16.38 20.03 -17.37
CA SER A 44 15.47 19.30 -16.49
C SER A 44 16.17 18.88 -15.18
N GLN A 45 17.37 18.31 -15.28
CA GLN A 45 18.19 17.94 -14.13
C GLN A 45 18.53 19.16 -13.26
N LYS A 46 18.93 20.29 -13.87
CA LYS A 46 19.19 21.55 -13.14
C LYS A 46 17.96 22.08 -12.42
N ARG A 47 16.75 21.96 -13.00
CA ARG A 47 15.49 22.31 -12.32
C ARG A 47 15.22 21.39 -11.13
N SER A 48 15.27 20.08 -11.34
CA SER A 48 15.05 19.08 -10.28
C SER A 48 16.05 19.21 -9.11
N MET A 49 17.32 19.52 -9.37
CA MET A 49 18.30 19.82 -8.32
C MET A 49 17.97 21.12 -7.57
N ASN A 50 17.55 22.18 -8.27
CA ASN A 50 17.17 23.45 -7.64
C ASN A 50 15.89 23.31 -6.79
N GLU A 51 14.90 22.54 -7.27
CA GLU A 51 13.69 22.19 -6.53
C GLU A 51 14.03 21.36 -5.28
N SER A 52 14.92 20.36 -5.41
CA SER A 52 15.41 19.56 -4.29
C SER A 52 16.17 20.41 -3.25
N ALA A 53 16.98 21.36 -3.69
CA ALA A 53 17.68 22.31 -2.82
C ALA A 53 16.72 23.30 -2.13
N HIS A 54 15.66 23.73 -2.83
CA HIS A 54 14.63 24.61 -2.26
C HIS A 54 13.80 23.87 -1.19
N LEU A 55 13.37 22.64 -1.46
CA LEU A 55 12.69 21.76 -0.50
C LEU A 55 13.59 21.45 0.71
N GLY A 56 14.90 21.22 0.48
CA GLY A 56 15.88 21.06 1.55
C GLY A 56 15.95 22.31 2.45
N TRP A 57 16.00 23.50 1.86
CA TRP A 57 15.97 24.76 2.60
C TRP A 57 14.64 24.98 3.35
N GLU A 58 13.49 24.64 2.76
CA GLU A 58 12.19 24.71 3.43
C GLU A 58 12.11 23.74 4.62
N LEU A 59 12.62 22.52 4.49
CA LEU A 59 12.74 21.56 5.58
C LEU A 59 13.67 22.07 6.70
N GLU A 60 14.81 22.70 6.35
CA GLU A 60 15.67 23.35 7.34
C GLU A 60 14.97 24.52 8.04
N GLN A 61 14.19 25.35 7.33
CA GLN A 61 13.38 26.40 7.96
C GLN A 61 12.30 25.82 8.88
N LEU A 62 11.61 24.76 8.47
CA LEU A 62 10.61 24.08 9.29
C LEU A 62 11.23 23.45 10.54
N VAL A 63 12.43 22.86 10.45
CA VAL A 63 13.18 22.33 11.61
C VAL A 63 13.67 23.46 12.52
N LEU A 64 14.12 24.59 11.98
CA LEU A 64 14.49 25.77 12.77
C LEU A 64 13.27 26.37 13.50
N ILE A 65 12.14 26.51 12.81
CA ILE A 65 10.88 27.00 13.38
C ILE A 65 10.36 26.03 14.45
N PHE A 66 10.41 24.71 14.20
CA PHE A 66 10.01 23.69 15.16
C PHE A 66 10.88 23.73 16.42
N ASN A 67 12.20 23.77 16.29
CA ASN A 67 13.13 23.85 17.44
C ASN A 67 13.05 25.19 18.20
N ALA A 68 12.64 26.28 17.53
CA ALA A 68 12.44 27.59 18.14
C ALA A 68 11.09 27.70 18.87
N ALA A 69 10.03 27.09 18.33
CA ALA A 69 8.70 27.02 18.96
C ALA A 69 8.67 25.98 20.10
N PHE A 70 9.40 24.87 19.95
CA PHE A 70 9.46 23.77 20.89
C PHE A 70 10.92 23.37 21.16
N PRO A 71 11.55 23.96 22.19
CA PRO A 71 12.89 23.53 22.62
C PRO A 71 12.91 22.03 22.98
N PRO A 72 14.03 21.32 22.79
CA PRO A 72 14.09 19.87 23.05
C PRO A 72 13.88 19.45 24.51
N ALA A 73 13.86 20.40 25.46
CA ALA A 73 13.44 20.17 26.85
C ALA A 73 11.91 20.23 27.06
N ALA A 74 11.18 20.89 26.15
CA ALA A 74 9.71 20.90 26.11
C ALA A 74 9.16 19.75 25.25
N CYS A 75 9.92 19.27 24.25
CA CYS A 75 9.60 18.06 23.49
C CYS A 75 9.83 16.76 24.29
N LYS A 76 9.15 16.60 25.45
CA LYS A 76 8.77 15.26 25.87
C LYS A 76 7.94 14.64 24.73
N SER A 77 8.25 13.41 24.33
CA SER A 77 7.44 12.73 23.32
C SER A 77 5.99 12.67 23.79
N PHE A 78 5.04 13.00 22.91
CA PHE A 78 3.60 12.91 23.19
C PHE A 78 3.19 11.51 23.69
N VAL A 79 3.90 10.46 23.26
CA VAL A 79 3.73 9.09 23.75
C VAL A 79 4.09 8.95 25.24
N LEU A 80 5.13 9.66 25.71
CA LEU A 80 5.50 9.70 27.13
C LEU A 80 4.51 10.50 27.95
N GLU A 81 4.00 11.64 27.45
CA GLU A 81 2.99 12.42 28.17
C GLU A 81 1.64 11.71 28.25
N LEU A 82 1.21 11.04 27.17
CA LEU A 82 0.07 10.14 27.20
C LEU A 82 0.27 8.99 28.18
N ASN A 83 1.48 8.41 28.26
CA ASN A 83 1.78 7.31 29.19
C ASN A 83 1.86 7.77 30.66
N GLU A 84 2.46 8.94 30.95
CA GLU A 84 2.45 9.57 32.27
C GLU A 84 1.01 9.92 32.70
N SER A 85 0.20 10.47 31.78
CA SER A 85 -1.21 10.83 32.01
C SER A 85 -2.09 9.59 32.23
N ALA A 86 -1.99 8.57 31.37
CA ALA A 86 -2.73 7.31 31.51
C ALA A 86 -2.33 6.56 32.79
N SER A 87 -1.04 6.52 33.15
CA SER A 87 -0.57 5.94 34.41
C SER A 87 -1.11 6.71 35.63
N SER A 88 -1.17 8.03 35.55
CA SER A 88 -1.74 8.91 36.59
C SER A 88 -3.26 8.72 36.75
N GLN A 89 -3.99 8.56 35.64
CA GLN A 89 -5.41 8.23 35.66
C GLN A 89 -5.68 6.82 36.20
N LEU A 90 -4.90 5.82 35.78
CA LEU A 90 -5.01 4.44 36.25
C LEU A 90 -4.75 4.35 37.76
N LEU A 91 -3.72 5.03 38.27
CA LEU A 91 -3.42 5.09 39.71
C LEU A 91 -4.50 5.83 40.53
N LYS A 92 -5.23 6.79 39.93
CA LYS A 92 -6.40 7.41 40.57
C LYS A 92 -7.57 6.42 40.64
N LEU A 93 -7.93 5.79 39.52
CA LEU A 93 -8.98 4.79 39.46
C LEU A 93 -8.70 3.59 40.37
N GLU A 94 -7.44 3.18 40.50
CA GLU A 94 -7.02 2.13 41.44
C GLU A 94 -7.27 2.54 42.91
N LYS A 95 -6.90 3.77 43.29
CA LYS A 95 -7.16 4.30 44.64
C LYS A 95 -8.65 4.52 44.93
N GLU A 96 -9.41 4.99 43.95
CA GLU A 96 -10.86 5.14 44.04
C GLU A 96 -11.54 3.77 44.19
N ASN A 97 -11.10 2.76 43.43
CA ASN A 97 -11.59 1.39 43.55
C ASN A 97 -11.22 0.76 44.91
N GLN A 98 -10.00 0.99 45.42
CA GLN A 98 -9.61 0.60 46.79
C GLN A 98 -10.48 1.30 47.85
N GLY A 99 -10.79 2.59 47.70
CA GLY A 99 -11.69 3.34 48.59
C GLY A 99 -13.14 2.84 48.54
N LEU A 100 -13.64 2.50 47.35
CA LEU A 100 -14.95 1.88 47.16
C LEU A 100 -15.01 0.47 47.77
N GLN A 101 -13.94 -0.33 47.66
CA GLN A 101 -13.83 -1.61 48.34
C GLN A 101 -13.81 -1.44 49.88
N GLY A 102 -13.13 -0.41 50.39
CA GLY A 102 -13.18 -0.01 51.79
C GLY A 102 -14.60 0.31 52.27
N THR A 103 -15.29 1.23 51.61
CA THR A 103 -16.67 1.61 51.99
C THR A 103 -17.68 0.47 51.80
N ILE A 104 -17.51 -0.41 50.81
CA ILE A 104 -18.29 -1.66 50.70
C ILE A 104 -18.05 -2.59 51.88
N GLN A 105 -16.82 -2.68 52.40
CA GLN A 105 -16.48 -3.48 53.56
C GLN A 105 -17.04 -2.86 54.85
N GLU A 106 -16.90 -1.55 55.04
CA GLU A 106 -17.52 -0.81 56.15
C GLU A 106 -19.04 -0.96 56.16
N LEU A 107 -19.71 -0.90 55.01
CA LEU A 107 -21.16 -1.11 54.89
C LEU A 107 -21.58 -2.56 55.22
N ARG A 108 -20.75 -3.56 54.90
CA ARG A 108 -20.97 -4.96 55.32
C ARG A 108 -20.83 -5.12 56.82
N GLU A 109 -19.82 -4.51 57.42
CA GLU A 109 -19.58 -4.56 58.88
C GLU A 109 -20.66 -3.78 59.64
N ALA A 110 -21.12 -2.65 59.11
CA ALA A 110 -22.27 -1.91 59.63
C ALA A 110 -23.55 -2.75 59.56
N ALA A 111 -23.82 -3.44 58.44
CA ALA A 111 -24.97 -4.32 58.28
C ALA A 111 -24.94 -5.52 59.26
N LEU A 112 -23.76 -6.12 59.48
CA LEU A 112 -23.57 -7.16 60.50
C LEU A 112 -23.81 -6.61 61.91
N SER A 113 -23.30 -5.41 62.24
CA SER A 113 -23.56 -4.77 63.54
C SER A 113 -25.04 -4.44 63.76
N MET A 114 -25.76 -4.09 62.70
CA MET A 114 -27.21 -3.90 62.74
C MET A 114 -27.95 -5.24 62.93
N GLN A 115 -27.48 -6.32 62.31
CA GLN A 115 -28.04 -7.65 62.53
C GLN A 115 -27.80 -8.14 63.96
N GLU A 116 -26.62 -7.90 64.55
CA GLU A 116 -26.35 -8.13 65.97
C GLU A 116 -27.26 -7.29 66.89
N SER A 117 -27.47 -6.01 66.57
CA SER A 117 -28.34 -5.15 67.39
C SER A 117 -29.81 -5.55 67.31
N GLN A 118 -30.28 -6.04 66.16
CA GLN A 118 -31.61 -6.63 65.99
C GLN A 118 -31.77 -7.93 66.80
N LEU A 119 -30.74 -8.78 66.84
CA LEU A 119 -30.76 -9.99 67.69
C LEU A 119 -30.82 -9.62 69.17
N ARG A 120 -30.01 -8.65 69.63
CA ARG A 120 -30.06 -8.14 71.02
C ARG A 120 -31.41 -7.48 71.36
N ALA A 121 -32.02 -6.77 70.40
CA ALA A 121 -33.36 -6.21 70.58
C ALA A 121 -34.44 -7.31 70.73
N LEU A 122 -34.36 -8.40 69.95
CA LEU A 122 -35.24 -9.57 70.05
C LEU A 122 -34.98 -10.40 71.33
N GLU A 123 -33.80 -10.31 71.93
CA GLU A 123 -33.51 -10.89 73.25
C GLU A 123 -34.16 -10.04 74.36
N LEU A 124 -33.92 -8.72 74.35
CA LEU A 124 -34.55 -7.77 75.28
C LEU A 124 -36.09 -7.78 75.18
N GLU A 125 -36.67 -7.97 73.99
CA GLU A 125 -38.12 -8.05 73.83
C GLU A 125 -38.69 -9.31 74.52
N LYS A 126 -37.99 -10.45 74.46
CA LYS A 126 -38.39 -11.68 75.18
C LYS A 126 -38.30 -11.50 76.69
N GLU A 127 -37.27 -10.79 77.18
CA GLU A 127 -37.16 -10.44 78.61
C GLU A 127 -38.30 -9.50 79.04
N ASN A 128 -38.63 -8.49 78.23
CA ASN A 128 -39.68 -7.53 78.51
C ASN A 128 -41.08 -8.18 78.48
N GLN A 129 -41.34 -9.11 77.55
CA GLN A 129 -42.54 -9.97 77.58
C GLN A 129 -42.58 -10.87 78.83
N GLY A 130 -41.41 -11.27 79.36
CA GLY A 130 -41.27 -11.96 80.65
C GLY A 130 -41.54 -11.07 81.87
N LEU A 131 -41.38 -9.76 81.75
CA LEU A 131 -41.73 -8.77 82.79
C LEU A 131 -43.22 -8.39 82.74
N SER A 132 -43.80 -8.15 81.56
CA SER A 132 -45.25 -7.87 81.43
C SER A 132 -46.14 -8.98 82.02
N LYS A 133 -45.71 -10.25 81.93
CA LYS A 133 -46.37 -11.40 82.59
C LYS A 133 -46.34 -11.37 84.12
N LYS A 134 -45.55 -10.48 84.74
CA LYS A 134 -45.49 -10.26 86.20
C LYS A 134 -46.26 -9.02 86.67
N VAL A 135 -46.72 -8.17 85.76
CA VAL A 135 -47.38 -6.88 86.08
C VAL A 135 -48.92 -6.99 86.09
N LEU A 136 -49.51 -7.91 85.32
CA LEU A 136 -50.97 -8.13 85.23
C LEU A 136 -51.56 -8.85 86.47
N GLY A 137 -51.27 -8.36 87.68
CA GLY A 137 -51.61 -9.03 88.95
C GLY A 137 -52.63 -8.31 89.85
N TRP A 138 -52.96 -7.03 89.62
CA TRP A 138 -53.71 -6.20 90.57
C TRP A 138 -54.68 -5.20 89.87
N GLU A 139 -55.89 -5.00 90.44
CA GLU A 139 -56.91 -3.89 90.30
C GLU A 139 -58.34 -4.21 89.75
N GLN A 140 -59.42 -4.09 90.58
CA GLN A 140 -60.90 -4.05 90.24
C GLN A 140 -61.86 -3.46 91.40
N LEU A 141 -62.98 -2.67 91.12
CA LEU A 141 -64.34 -2.46 91.87
C LEU A 141 -64.87 -1.04 92.55
N PRO A 142 -66.23 -0.66 92.73
CA PRO A 142 -66.93 0.77 92.82
C PRO A 142 -68.34 1.21 93.64
N CYS A 143 -68.99 2.51 93.62
CA CYS A 143 -70.46 3.16 93.88
C CYS A 143 -71.08 3.97 95.22
N GLN A 144 -72.24 4.80 95.52
CA GLN A 144 -73.37 5.84 95.02
C GLN A 144 -74.60 6.50 96.01
N HIS A 145 -75.41 7.68 95.80
CA HIS A 145 -76.85 8.27 96.29
C HIS A 145 -77.18 9.63 97.25
N CYS A 146 -78.32 10.44 97.66
CA CYS A 146 -79.82 10.99 97.50
C CYS A 146 -80.39 12.18 98.59
N LEU A 147 -81.55 12.98 98.90
CA LEU A 147 -83.01 13.60 98.55
C LEU A 147 -83.77 14.82 99.49
N SER A 148 -85.10 15.35 99.42
CA SER A 148 -85.88 16.62 100.09
C SER A 148 -87.54 16.68 100.41
N LEU A 149 -88.57 17.64 100.79
CA LEU A 149 -89.06 19.15 101.11
C LEU A 149 -90.60 19.51 101.79
N VAL A 150 -91.22 20.78 102.11
CA VAL A 150 -92.58 21.23 102.90
C VAL A 150 -93.41 22.70 102.84
N ASP A 151 -94.67 23.08 103.47
CA ASP A 151 -95.37 24.47 104.02
C ASP A 151 -97.02 24.88 104.14
N GLU A 152 -97.66 25.96 104.87
CA GLU A 152 -99.22 26.37 105.17
C GLU A 152 -99.85 27.84 105.80
N CYS A 153 -101.22 28.32 105.93
CA CYS A 153 -101.91 29.67 106.57
C CYS A 153 -103.57 30.07 106.73
N ASP A 154 -104.20 31.19 107.45
CA ASP A 154 -105.59 32.08 107.34
C ASP A 154 -106.48 32.94 108.55
N CYS A 155 -107.76 33.64 108.46
CA CYS A 155 -108.57 34.76 109.34
C CYS A 155 -110.28 34.94 109.43
N ASP A 156 -111.31 35.86 109.90
CA ASP A 156 -111.88 37.13 110.77
C ASP A 156 -113.57 37.31 110.96
N ILE A 157 -114.61 38.24 111.41
CA ILE A 157 -115.11 39.66 112.02
C ILE A 157 -116.74 39.99 112.44
N LEU A 158 -117.34 41.05 113.26
CA LEU A 158 -118.87 41.62 113.42
C LEU A 158 -119.51 42.77 114.51
N MET A 159 -120.82 43.40 114.52
CA MET A 159 -121.57 44.42 115.57
C MET A 159 -123.14 45.08 115.49
N SER A 160 -123.92 45.78 116.50
CA SER A 160 -125.23 46.77 116.49
C SER A 160 -126.26 47.23 117.77
N ALA A 161 -127.22 48.32 117.84
CA ALA A 161 -128.35 48.77 118.94
C ALA A 161 -129.43 50.08 118.90
N SER A 162 -130.61 50.34 119.71
CA SER A 162 -131.58 51.65 119.95
C SER A 162 -132.96 51.79 120.92
N GLN A 163 -133.72 52.97 121.29
CA GLN A 163 -135.16 53.23 122.02
C GLN A 163 -135.88 54.71 122.48
N ILE A 164 -137.22 54.94 122.99
CA ILE A 164 -138.05 56.26 123.51
C ILE A 164 -139.55 56.12 124.30
N SER A 165 -140.63 56.94 124.84
CA SER A 165 -141.45 58.33 125.02
C SER A 165 -142.64 58.63 126.20
N ASP A 166 -143.47 59.81 126.30
CA ASP A 166 -144.95 60.19 126.83
C ASP A 166 -145.57 61.19 128.05
N LEU A 167 -146.91 61.72 128.15
CA LEU A 167 -147.62 62.73 129.18
C LEU A 167 -149.26 63.02 129.40
N THR A 168 -149.91 63.96 130.27
CA THR A 168 -151.46 64.29 130.58
C THR A 168 -152.08 65.62 131.39
N MET A 169 -153.44 65.89 131.76
CA MET A 169 -154.18 67.21 132.29
C MET A 169 -155.75 67.29 132.90
N GLU A 170 -156.27 68.24 133.85
CA GLU A 170 -157.68 68.98 134.10
C GLU A 170 -157.96 69.83 135.50
N LYS A 171 -159.06 70.46 136.18
CA LYS A 171 -160.62 70.75 136.25
C LYS A 171 -161.32 71.74 137.39
N GLU A 172 -162.60 72.33 137.28
CA GLU A 172 -163.79 72.79 138.25
C GLU A 172 -164.34 74.25 138.80
N ARG A 173 -165.36 74.41 139.77
CA ARG A 173 -166.40 75.56 140.13
C ARG A 173 -166.86 75.85 141.67
N LEU A 174 -167.91 76.58 142.29
CA LEU A 174 -169.37 77.11 142.15
C LEU A 174 -169.95 78.33 143.13
N ALA A 175 -171.24 78.42 143.70
CA ALA A 175 -172.01 79.66 144.27
C ALA A 175 -173.03 79.59 145.53
N GLN A 176 -173.52 80.73 146.13
CA GLN A 176 -174.70 80.80 147.10
C GLN A 176 -175.47 82.18 147.35
N THR A 177 -176.25 82.42 148.45
CA THR A 177 -177.52 83.28 148.49
C THR A 177 -178.03 84.03 149.81
N VAL A 178 -178.86 85.11 149.69
CA VAL A 178 -179.94 85.72 150.61
C VAL A 178 -179.63 86.59 151.87
N ALA A 179 -180.24 87.82 152.02
CA ALA A 179 -181.10 88.30 153.17
C ALA A 179 -181.42 89.84 153.33
N SER A 180 -182.61 90.32 152.90
CA SER A 180 -183.41 91.49 153.47
C SER A 180 -182.80 92.94 153.47
N LEU A 181 -183.48 94.10 153.48
CA LEU A 181 -184.88 94.63 153.43
C LEU A 181 -184.92 95.82 152.42
N ARG A 182 -185.94 96.05 151.56
CA ARG A 182 -187.20 96.84 151.74
C ARG A 182 -187.00 98.32 152.22
N GLN A 183 -187.74 99.34 151.76
CA GLN A 183 -188.99 99.39 150.96
C GLN A 183 -189.30 100.80 150.36
N ARG A 184 -190.10 100.86 149.26
CA ARG A 184 -191.07 101.94 148.83
C ARG A 184 -190.60 103.41 148.68
N ALA A 185 -191.29 104.31 147.95
CA ALA A 185 -192.18 104.28 146.76
C ALA A 185 -192.56 105.74 146.38
N GLN A 186 -192.92 106.03 145.11
CA GLN A 186 -193.48 107.33 144.62
C GLN A 186 -192.45 108.50 144.65
N VAL A 187 -192.35 109.47 143.71
CA VAL A 187 -192.81 109.62 142.30
C VAL A 187 -191.73 110.42 141.53
N GLU A 188 -191.72 110.35 140.19
CA GLU A 188 -191.04 111.21 139.19
C GLU A 188 -189.67 111.87 139.50
N GLY A 189 -188.65 111.54 138.70
CA GLY A 189 -187.39 112.28 138.64
C GLY A 189 -186.25 111.51 137.95
N GLU A 190 -185.43 112.24 137.18
CA GLU A 190 -184.04 111.91 136.81
C GLU A 190 -183.73 110.54 136.16
N ALA A 191 -183.81 110.50 134.84
CA ALA A 191 -183.41 109.37 133.99
C ALA A 191 -182.25 109.74 133.04
N ARG A 192 -181.04 110.01 133.57
CA ARG A 192 -179.94 110.57 132.73
C ARG A 192 -178.48 110.25 133.08
N VAL A 193 -178.22 109.24 133.94
CA VAL A 193 -176.84 108.91 134.38
C VAL A 193 -176.43 107.44 134.17
N ARG A 194 -177.33 106.48 134.41
CA ARG A 194 -176.94 105.05 134.51
C ARG A 194 -176.59 104.36 133.20
N GLU A 195 -176.96 104.93 132.05
CA GLU A 195 -176.66 104.37 130.72
C GLU A 195 -175.14 104.46 130.38
N VAL A 196 -174.41 105.38 131.03
CA VAL A 196 -172.98 105.63 130.79
C VAL A 196 -172.05 104.73 131.63
N GLU A 197 -172.54 104.16 132.75
CA GLU A 197 -171.70 103.34 133.65
C GLU A 197 -171.57 101.87 133.20
N GLU A 198 -172.47 101.39 132.34
CA GLU A 198 -172.45 100.00 131.84
C GLU A 198 -171.51 99.83 130.64
N GLU A 199 -171.46 100.79 129.70
CA GLU A 199 -170.50 100.78 128.58
C GLU A 199 -169.04 100.79 129.05
N ASN A 200 -168.75 101.53 130.14
CA ASN A 200 -167.40 101.72 130.64
C ASN A 200 -166.78 100.41 131.20
N ARG A 201 -167.61 99.41 131.54
CA ARG A 201 -167.10 98.06 131.90
C ARG A 201 -166.74 97.19 130.71
N ALA A 202 -167.36 97.40 129.54
CA ALA A 202 -167.09 96.60 128.35
C ALA A 202 -165.68 96.86 127.80
N LEU A 203 -165.23 98.13 127.84
CA LEU A 203 -163.92 98.54 127.33
C LEU A 203 -162.73 97.97 128.11
N HIS A 204 -162.87 97.71 129.41
CA HIS A 204 -161.77 97.15 130.22
C HIS A 204 -161.51 95.65 129.96
N GLN A 205 -162.49 94.91 129.43
CA GLN A 205 -162.32 93.47 129.15
C GLN A 205 -161.59 93.22 127.83
N SER A 206 -161.76 94.08 126.82
CA SER A 206 -161.09 93.92 125.52
C SER A 206 -159.57 94.12 125.63
N VAL A 207 -159.11 95.13 126.38
CA VAL A 207 -157.68 95.45 126.56
C VAL A 207 -156.89 94.24 127.09
N SER A 208 -157.42 93.56 128.10
CA SER A 208 -156.81 92.35 128.68
C SER A 208 -156.57 91.24 127.64
N THR A 209 -157.55 91.02 126.76
CA THR A 209 -157.47 89.98 125.70
C THR A 209 -156.52 90.31 124.55
N VAL A 210 -156.09 91.58 124.42
CA VAL A 210 -155.06 92.00 123.46
C VAL A 210 -153.67 91.79 124.05
N SER A 211 -153.43 92.17 125.31
CA SER A 211 -152.12 92.01 125.97
C SER A 211 -151.65 90.55 125.99
N ALA A 212 -152.54 89.58 126.24
CA ALA A 212 -152.19 88.16 126.27
C ALA A 212 -151.75 87.58 124.89
N LYS A 213 -152.14 88.22 123.78
CA LYS A 213 -151.75 87.79 122.43
C LYS A 213 -150.37 88.33 122.02
N LEU A 214 -149.92 89.43 122.62
CA LEU A 214 -148.62 90.03 122.32
C LEU A 214 -147.48 89.10 122.81
N THR A 215 -147.57 88.67 124.07
CA THR A 215 -146.58 87.77 124.70
C THR A 215 -146.48 86.40 124.03
N GLN A 216 -147.50 85.97 123.30
CA GLN A 216 -147.50 84.69 122.60
C GLN A 216 -146.66 84.75 121.30
N LEU A 217 -146.70 85.89 120.59
CA LEU A 217 -145.92 86.13 119.37
C LEU A 217 -144.43 86.38 119.65
N GLU A 218 -144.10 86.91 120.83
CA GLU A 218 -142.71 87.12 121.26
C GLU A 218 -141.96 85.78 121.39
N VAL A 219 -142.60 84.76 121.97
CA VAL A 219 -142.04 83.40 122.10
C VAL A 219 -141.88 82.70 120.74
N GLU A 220 -142.83 82.87 119.82
CA GLU A 220 -142.72 82.34 118.46
C GLU A 220 -141.55 82.96 117.68
N GLN A 221 -141.26 84.25 117.91
CA GLN A 221 -140.13 84.93 117.29
C GLN A 221 -138.77 84.35 117.73
N ASP A 222 -138.60 84.04 119.01
CA ASP A 222 -137.34 83.46 119.51
C ASP A 222 -137.17 81.98 119.11
N TRP A 223 -138.26 81.21 119.01
CA TRP A 223 -138.21 79.84 118.47
C TRP A 223 -137.72 79.83 117.01
N LEU A 224 -138.14 80.80 116.20
CA LEU A 224 -137.66 80.96 114.83
C LEU A 224 -136.17 81.37 114.77
N ARG A 225 -135.68 82.21 115.71
CA ARG A 225 -134.26 82.59 115.79
C ARG A 225 -133.35 81.38 116.03
N GLU A 226 -133.65 80.54 117.03
CA GLU A 226 -132.86 79.32 117.25
C GLU A 226 -132.87 78.40 116.03
N ARG A 227 -134.01 78.30 115.34
CA ARG A 227 -134.16 77.43 114.17
C ARG A 227 -133.40 77.95 112.95
N SER A 228 -133.22 79.28 112.80
CA SER A 228 -132.31 79.89 111.81
C SER A 228 -130.85 79.53 112.11
N GLN A 229 -130.40 79.75 113.36
CA GLN A 229 -129.01 79.48 113.77
C GLN A 229 -128.63 78.00 113.62
N ARG A 230 -129.57 77.07 113.88
CA ARG A 230 -129.35 75.63 113.64
C ARG A 230 -129.31 75.27 112.15
N ALA A 231 -129.95 76.05 111.26
CA ALA A 231 -129.83 75.87 109.82
C ALA A 231 -128.48 76.39 109.31
N GLU A 232 -128.08 77.60 109.71
CA GLU A 232 -126.77 78.21 109.39
C GLU A 232 -125.60 77.29 109.77
N GLN A 233 -125.65 76.66 110.95
CA GLN A 233 -124.63 75.68 111.39
C GLN A 233 -124.56 74.44 110.49
N LEU A 234 -125.70 73.92 110.03
CA LEU A 234 -125.74 72.76 109.13
C LEU A 234 -125.26 73.13 107.71
N GLU A 235 -125.52 74.35 107.25
CA GLU A 235 -124.99 74.86 105.98
C GLU A 235 -123.46 75.02 106.02
N GLU A 236 -122.89 75.50 107.14
CA GLU A 236 -121.43 75.52 107.34
C GLU A 236 -120.80 74.12 107.35
N GLU A 237 -121.44 73.14 107.99
CA GLU A 237 -120.98 71.75 108.01
C GLU A 237 -121.08 71.08 106.63
N VAL A 238 -122.17 71.29 105.89
CA VAL A 238 -122.31 70.81 104.50
C VAL A 238 -121.22 71.43 103.62
N ALA A 239 -121.05 72.75 103.64
CA ALA A 239 -120.02 73.42 102.86
C ALA A 239 -118.59 72.96 103.24
N ARG A 240 -118.35 72.56 104.50
CA ARG A 240 -117.09 71.96 104.96
C ARG A 240 -116.91 70.54 104.43
N LEU A 241 -117.96 69.72 104.41
CA LEU A 241 -117.92 68.36 103.86
C LEU A 241 -117.71 68.39 102.34
N GLU A 242 -118.39 69.29 101.62
CA GLU A 242 -118.16 69.52 100.18
C GLU A 242 -116.69 69.86 99.91
N ARG A 243 -116.10 70.83 100.64
CA ARG A 243 -114.67 71.16 100.57
C ARG A 243 -113.75 69.96 100.84
N SER A 244 -114.15 69.02 101.71
CA SER A 244 -113.41 67.78 101.98
C SER A 244 -113.53 66.76 100.85
N CYS A 245 -114.73 66.60 100.26
CA CYS A 245 -114.95 65.75 99.09
C CYS A 245 -114.16 66.26 97.88
N ASP A 246 -114.14 67.57 97.67
CA ASP A 246 -113.36 68.25 96.64
C ASP A 246 -111.85 67.99 96.78
N GLN A 247 -111.34 67.97 98.02
CA GLN A 247 -109.94 67.63 98.31
C GLN A 247 -109.63 66.16 98.06
N LEU A 248 -110.50 65.24 98.50
CA LEU A 248 -110.35 63.81 98.24
C LEU A 248 -110.44 63.48 96.74
N GLN A 249 -111.30 64.14 95.99
CA GLN A 249 -111.41 63.97 94.54
C GLN A 249 -110.16 64.49 93.81
N LYS A 250 -109.58 65.62 94.25
CA LYS A 250 -108.30 66.14 93.73
C LYS A 250 -107.12 65.21 94.08
N GLN A 251 -107.10 64.64 95.28
CA GLN A 251 -106.10 63.63 95.68
C GLN A 251 -106.23 62.34 94.87
N SER A 252 -107.45 61.85 94.65
CA SER A 252 -107.73 60.68 93.81
C SER A 252 -107.27 60.90 92.36
N ALA A 253 -107.59 62.05 91.77
CA ALA A 253 -107.13 62.41 90.43
C ALA A 253 -105.60 62.54 90.34
N ALA A 254 -104.93 63.10 91.36
CA ALA A 254 -103.48 63.16 91.42
C ALA A 254 -102.83 61.77 91.54
N LEU A 255 -103.37 60.90 92.38
CA LEU A 255 -102.92 59.51 92.51
C LEU A 255 -103.11 58.73 91.20
N GLN A 256 -104.25 58.89 90.53
CA GLN A 256 -104.49 58.29 89.22
C GLN A 256 -103.49 58.79 88.17
N ALA A 257 -103.20 60.10 88.11
CA ALA A 257 -102.18 60.63 87.22
C ALA A 257 -100.76 60.08 87.53
N THR A 258 -100.40 59.90 88.81
CA THR A 258 -99.12 59.25 89.16
C THR A 258 -99.08 57.77 88.80
N ARG A 259 -100.22 57.07 88.87
CA ARG A 259 -100.34 55.68 88.40
C ARG A 259 -100.19 55.59 86.89
N GLU A 260 -100.89 56.44 86.13
CA GLU A 260 -100.79 56.48 84.67
C GLU A 260 -99.36 56.80 84.21
N HIS A 261 -98.64 57.65 84.95
CA HIS A 261 -97.21 57.90 84.74
C HIS A 261 -96.33 56.68 85.08
N ALA A 262 -96.59 55.98 86.19
CA ALA A 262 -95.86 54.75 86.54
C ALA A 262 -96.06 53.64 85.49
N GLU A 263 -97.30 53.39 85.06
CA GLU A 263 -97.59 52.42 83.99
C GLU A 263 -96.94 52.84 82.65
N ALA A 264 -96.77 54.14 82.38
CA ALA A 264 -96.02 54.62 81.22
C ALA A 264 -94.50 54.36 81.34
N LEU A 265 -93.92 54.51 82.54
CA LEU A 265 -92.53 54.15 82.82
C LEU A 265 -92.30 52.63 82.73
N GLU A 266 -93.23 51.81 83.19
CA GLU A 266 -93.19 50.35 83.02
C GLU A 266 -93.22 49.94 81.55
N ARG A 267 -94.13 50.52 80.76
CA ARG A 267 -94.20 50.32 79.30
C ARG A 267 -92.87 50.70 78.64
N ASN A 268 -92.32 51.88 78.97
CA ASN A 268 -91.03 52.33 78.45
C ASN A 268 -89.87 51.41 78.86
N ASN A 269 -89.82 50.96 80.12
CA ASN A 269 -88.78 50.03 80.58
C ASN A 269 -88.89 48.67 79.88
N SER A 270 -90.11 48.15 79.69
CA SER A 270 -90.34 46.91 78.92
C SER A 270 -89.94 47.03 77.44
N ALA A 271 -89.98 48.23 76.86
CA ALA A 271 -89.48 48.51 75.52
C ALA A 271 -87.94 48.59 75.52
N LEU A 272 -87.33 49.28 76.48
CA LEU A 272 -85.87 49.33 76.65
C LEU A 272 -85.27 47.95 76.96
N GLU A 273 -85.98 47.07 77.67
CA GLU A 273 -85.58 45.68 77.83
C GLU A 273 -85.64 44.90 76.51
N GLN A 274 -86.69 45.10 75.70
CA GLN A 274 -86.77 44.48 74.37
C GLN A 274 -85.67 44.98 73.45
N ASP A 275 -85.35 46.27 73.49
CA ASP A 275 -84.28 46.86 72.68
C ASP A 275 -82.89 46.45 73.18
N ASN A 276 -82.66 46.34 74.49
CA ASN A 276 -81.43 45.71 75.01
C ASN A 276 -81.30 44.25 74.58
N ARG A 277 -82.39 43.46 74.58
CA ARG A 277 -82.41 42.07 74.08
C ARG A 277 -82.22 42.00 72.55
N ARG A 278 -82.62 43.02 71.79
CA ARG A 278 -82.33 43.15 70.35
C ARG A 278 -80.86 43.52 70.11
N LEU A 279 -80.35 44.52 70.84
CA LEU A 279 -78.96 44.97 70.76
C LEU A 279 -77.98 43.87 71.16
N LYS A 280 -78.24 43.10 72.23
CA LYS A 280 -77.40 41.95 72.59
C LYS A 280 -77.37 40.92 71.46
N LYS A 281 -78.52 40.56 70.87
CA LYS A 281 -78.55 39.66 69.70
C LYS A 281 -77.77 40.20 68.50
N LEU A 282 -77.83 41.52 68.25
CA LEU A 282 -77.06 42.16 67.19
C LEU A 282 -75.55 42.13 67.49
N GLU A 283 -75.14 42.40 68.73
CA GLU A 283 -73.77 42.26 69.22
C GLU A 283 -73.27 40.81 69.10
N ASP A 284 -74.07 39.83 69.51
CA ASP A 284 -73.76 38.41 69.40
C ASP A 284 -73.59 38.01 67.92
N THR A 285 -74.48 38.47 67.03
CA THR A 285 -74.30 38.22 65.58
C THR A 285 -73.07 38.94 65.01
N ALA A 286 -72.75 40.15 65.49
CA ALA A 286 -71.56 40.88 65.06
C ALA A 286 -70.27 40.16 65.49
N GLN A 287 -70.22 39.67 66.74
CA GLN A 287 -69.11 38.84 67.25
C GLN A 287 -68.94 37.56 66.43
N ASN A 288 -70.04 36.88 66.09
CA ASN A 288 -69.99 35.71 65.19
C ASN A 288 -69.46 36.08 63.78
N THR A 289 -69.83 37.24 63.22
CA THR A 289 -69.27 37.68 61.93
C THR A 289 -67.81 38.12 62.01
N VAL A 290 -67.35 38.66 63.15
CA VAL A 290 -65.92 38.98 63.37
C VAL A 290 -65.11 37.69 63.43
N LEU A 291 -65.52 36.69 64.21
CA LEU A 291 -64.86 35.38 64.27
C LEU A 291 -64.83 34.69 62.89
N GLN A 292 -65.88 34.83 62.08
CA GLN A 292 -65.89 34.32 60.71
C GLN A 292 -64.95 35.08 59.76
N LEU A 293 -64.77 36.39 59.96
CA LEU A 293 -63.79 37.18 59.20
C LEU A 293 -62.36 36.84 59.63
N GLU A 294 -62.09 36.67 60.92
CA GLU A 294 -60.78 36.25 61.44
C GLU A 294 -60.35 34.90 60.83
N ILE A 295 -61.25 33.90 60.80
CA ILE A 295 -60.99 32.60 60.15
C ILE A 295 -60.73 32.77 58.64
N LEU A 296 -61.50 33.60 57.94
CA LEU A 296 -61.31 33.86 56.51
C LEU A 296 -60.04 34.68 56.22
N GLU A 297 -59.54 35.47 57.18
CA GLU A 297 -58.27 36.18 57.10
C GLU A 297 -57.10 35.20 57.33
N GLU A 298 -57.19 34.29 58.32
CA GLU A 298 -56.24 33.18 58.50
C GLU A 298 -56.15 32.29 57.25
N GLU A 299 -57.29 31.83 56.70
CA GLU A 299 -57.32 31.07 55.44
C GLU A 299 -56.70 31.86 54.26
N ASN A 300 -56.90 33.19 54.20
CA ASN A 300 -56.27 34.04 53.20
C ASN A 300 -54.74 34.14 53.38
N GLU A 301 -54.26 34.21 54.62
CA GLU A 301 -52.82 34.22 54.90
C GLU A 301 -52.17 32.86 54.61
N GLU A 302 -52.81 31.75 54.95
CA GLU A 302 -52.35 30.41 54.55
C GLU A 302 -52.28 30.25 53.04
N LEU A 303 -53.33 30.65 52.30
CA LEU A 303 -53.34 30.60 50.83
C LEU A 303 -52.27 31.51 50.22
N ARG A 304 -52.00 32.69 50.80
CA ARG A 304 -50.88 33.55 50.39
C ARG A 304 -49.53 32.88 50.65
N GLN A 305 -49.33 32.27 51.82
CA GLN A 305 -48.10 31.53 52.15
C GLN A 305 -47.89 30.35 51.21
N GLN A 306 -48.94 29.61 50.84
CA GLN A 306 -48.88 28.53 49.85
C GLN A 306 -48.51 29.05 48.45
N VAL A 307 -49.10 30.18 48.01
CA VAL A 307 -48.75 30.82 46.73
C VAL A 307 -47.30 31.32 46.72
N GLU A 308 -46.82 31.92 47.81
CA GLU A 308 -45.41 32.32 47.94
C GLU A 308 -44.46 31.12 47.99
N ALA A 309 -44.83 30.02 48.66
CA ALA A 309 -44.05 28.78 48.68
C ALA A 309 -43.97 28.10 47.29
N LEU A 310 -44.98 28.28 46.44
CA LEU A 310 -44.97 27.83 45.04
C LEU A 310 -44.23 28.79 44.10
N ARG A 311 -44.01 30.05 44.48
CA ARG A 311 -43.34 31.06 43.63
C ARG A 311 -41.91 30.66 43.20
N PRO A 312 -41.05 30.05 44.04
CA PRO A 312 -39.77 29.50 43.60
C PRO A 312 -39.88 28.36 42.58
N ALA A 313 -40.94 27.53 42.65
CA ALA A 313 -41.17 26.48 41.65
C ALA A 313 -41.61 27.08 40.31
N ALA A 314 -42.49 28.09 40.34
CA ALA A 314 -42.86 28.87 39.16
C ALA A 314 -41.64 29.61 38.54
N ALA A 315 -40.69 30.09 39.36
CA ALA A 315 -39.45 30.71 38.89
C ALA A 315 -38.44 29.72 38.29
N LYS A 316 -38.47 28.44 38.70
CA LYS A 316 -37.65 27.37 38.09
C LYS A 316 -38.13 26.96 36.69
N LEU A 317 -39.43 27.08 36.39
CA LEU A 317 -39.98 26.72 35.08
C LEU A 317 -39.30 27.46 33.90
N PRO A 318 -39.16 28.80 33.87
CA PRO A 318 -38.46 29.51 32.80
C PRO A 318 -36.94 29.28 32.81
N GLN A 319 -36.34 28.81 33.92
CA GLN A 319 -34.96 28.35 33.92
C GLN A 319 -34.85 27.00 33.18
N LEU A 320 -35.66 26.01 33.55
CA LEU A 320 -35.72 24.70 32.89
C LEU A 320 -36.08 24.83 31.39
N GLN A 321 -36.91 25.79 31.01
CA GLN A 321 -37.19 26.09 29.61
C GLN A 321 -35.94 26.58 28.86
N ARG A 322 -35.12 27.47 29.46
CA ARG A 322 -33.86 27.93 28.86
C ARG A 322 -32.85 26.78 28.74
N GLU A 323 -32.68 26.01 29.81
CA GLU A 323 -31.81 24.83 29.83
C GLU A 323 -32.23 23.81 28.76
N ASN A 324 -33.53 23.56 28.59
CA ASN A 324 -34.04 22.72 27.51
C ASN A 324 -33.73 23.32 26.13
N THR A 325 -33.97 24.61 25.88
CA THR A 325 -33.61 25.23 24.58
C THR A 325 -32.11 25.22 24.26
N VAL A 326 -31.25 25.25 25.29
CA VAL A 326 -29.79 25.08 25.11
C VAL A 326 -29.47 23.62 24.76
N LEU A 327 -30.02 22.65 25.49
CA LEU A 327 -29.86 21.22 25.20
C LEU A 327 -30.41 20.83 23.82
N GLU A 328 -31.48 21.48 23.34
CA GLU A 328 -31.98 21.29 21.97
C GLU A 328 -31.05 21.86 20.91
N HIS A 329 -30.37 22.97 21.20
CA HIS A 329 -29.35 23.57 20.33
C HIS A 329 -28.09 22.71 20.27
N GLU A 330 -27.56 22.29 21.42
CA GLU A 330 -26.42 21.36 21.54
C GLU A 330 -26.74 20.02 20.84
N ARG A 331 -27.96 19.49 20.99
CA ARG A 331 -28.43 18.29 20.27
C ARG A 331 -28.42 18.50 18.75
N ALA A 332 -28.81 19.68 18.27
CA ALA A 332 -28.80 19.99 16.85
C ALA A 332 -27.36 20.11 16.29
N GLU A 333 -26.45 20.74 17.03
CA GLU A 333 -25.03 20.82 16.69
C GLU A 333 -24.37 19.43 16.66
N LEU A 334 -24.60 18.60 17.69
CA LEU A 334 -24.09 17.23 17.74
C LEU A 334 -24.64 16.35 16.60
N VAL A 335 -25.92 16.52 16.22
CA VAL A 335 -26.48 15.85 15.03
C VAL A 335 -25.77 16.32 13.76
N HIS A 336 -25.53 17.63 13.61
CA HIS A 336 -24.83 18.18 12.45
C HIS A 336 -23.40 17.63 12.34
N SER A 337 -22.61 17.64 13.43
CA SER A 337 -21.26 17.06 13.44
C SER A 337 -21.26 15.55 13.16
N VAL A 338 -22.28 14.80 13.61
CA VAL A 338 -22.44 13.38 13.25
C VAL A 338 -22.75 13.20 11.75
N GLU A 339 -23.49 14.12 11.13
CA GLU A 339 -23.73 14.11 9.68
C GLU A 339 -22.48 14.49 8.87
N GLU A 340 -21.68 15.45 9.35
CA GLU A 340 -20.37 15.77 8.77
C GLU A 340 -19.41 14.58 8.86
N LEU A 341 -19.30 13.94 10.04
CA LEU A 341 -18.47 12.74 10.25
C LEU A 341 -18.94 11.57 9.36
N ARG A 342 -20.25 11.37 9.18
CA ARG A 342 -20.79 10.41 8.19
C ARG A 342 -20.43 10.81 6.75
N GLY A 343 -20.39 12.10 6.44
CA GLY A 343 -19.95 12.63 5.16
C GLY A 343 -18.46 12.42 4.90
N LEU A 344 -17.63 12.48 5.95
CA LEU A 344 -16.20 12.16 5.90
C LEU A 344 -15.96 10.65 5.79
N GLY A 345 -16.70 9.82 6.54
CA GLY A 345 -16.66 8.35 6.41
C GLY A 345 -16.95 7.90 4.97
N LYS A 346 -18.01 8.42 4.35
CA LYS A 346 -18.34 8.17 2.94
C LYS A 346 -17.31 8.70 1.93
N LYS A 347 -16.39 9.58 2.34
CA LYS A 347 -15.22 9.98 1.51
C LYS A 347 -14.06 9.01 1.73
N ALA A 348 -13.82 8.57 2.97
CA ALA A 348 -12.83 7.55 3.28
C ALA A 348 -13.15 6.21 2.57
N GLU A 349 -14.38 5.71 2.67
CA GLU A 349 -14.87 4.51 1.95
C GLU A 349 -14.57 4.57 0.43
N ARG A 350 -14.76 5.74 -0.19
CA ARG A 350 -14.48 5.95 -1.61
C ARG A 350 -12.98 6.01 -1.94
N LEU A 351 -12.18 6.57 -1.05
CA LEU A 351 -10.73 6.58 -1.18
C LEU A 351 -10.17 5.16 -0.99
N GLU A 352 -10.66 4.40 -0.02
CA GLU A 352 -10.29 2.99 0.20
C GLU A 352 -10.60 2.13 -1.03
N LEU A 353 -11.78 2.27 -1.64
CA LEU A 353 -12.11 1.62 -2.90
C LEU A 353 -11.18 2.08 -4.04
N SER A 354 -10.93 3.40 -4.18
CA SER A 354 -10.01 3.92 -5.19
C SER A 354 -8.57 3.45 -4.99
N TYR A 355 -8.12 3.21 -3.76
CA TYR A 355 -6.81 2.61 -3.46
C TYR A 355 -6.78 1.12 -3.82
N GLN A 356 -7.87 0.38 -3.62
CA GLN A 356 -7.98 -1.03 -4.05
C GLN A 356 -7.99 -1.15 -5.58
N ASP A 357 -8.72 -0.27 -6.28
CA ASP A 357 -8.72 -0.20 -7.75
C ASP A 357 -7.29 0.09 -8.27
N LEU A 358 -6.62 1.12 -7.72
CA LEU A 358 -5.24 1.48 -8.08
C LEU A 358 -4.22 0.40 -7.76
N ASP A 359 -4.36 -0.30 -6.63
CA ASP A 359 -3.48 -1.43 -6.28
C ASP A 359 -3.68 -2.60 -7.26
N SER A 360 -4.93 -2.91 -7.64
CA SER A 360 -5.22 -3.94 -8.65
C SER A 360 -4.64 -3.61 -10.02
N GLU A 361 -4.64 -2.34 -10.42
CA GLU A 361 -3.98 -1.88 -11.65
C GLU A 361 -2.45 -1.92 -11.52
N ASN A 362 -1.88 -1.55 -10.36
CA ASN A 362 -0.45 -1.63 -10.11
C ASN A 362 0.06 -3.09 -10.15
N GLN A 363 -0.65 -4.03 -9.51
CA GLN A 363 -0.36 -5.47 -9.62
C GLN A 363 -0.44 -5.96 -11.07
N ARG A 364 -1.43 -5.51 -11.86
CA ARG A 364 -1.56 -5.84 -13.29
C ARG A 364 -0.40 -5.28 -14.12
N LEU A 365 0.03 -4.05 -13.85
CA LEU A 365 1.17 -3.41 -14.51
C LEU A 365 2.50 -4.09 -14.13
N GLN A 366 2.68 -4.50 -12.88
CA GLN A 366 3.82 -5.30 -12.43
C GLN A 366 3.90 -6.63 -13.17
N GLN A 367 2.81 -7.41 -13.22
CA GLN A 367 2.76 -8.66 -13.99
C GLN A 367 3.03 -8.44 -15.50
N SER A 368 2.52 -7.35 -16.07
CA SER A 368 2.79 -6.97 -17.46
C SER A 368 4.27 -6.62 -17.69
N LEU A 369 4.90 -5.94 -16.73
CA LEU A 369 6.31 -5.58 -16.75
C LEU A 369 7.20 -6.83 -16.60
N GLU A 370 6.90 -7.71 -15.66
CA GLU A 370 7.57 -9.00 -15.45
C GLU A 370 7.54 -9.85 -16.72
N GLN A 371 6.36 -10.05 -17.32
CA GLN A 371 6.22 -10.75 -18.59
C GLN A 371 6.96 -10.08 -19.75
N SER A 372 7.07 -8.73 -19.75
CA SER A 372 7.87 -8.03 -20.77
C SER A 372 9.37 -8.24 -20.55
N GLY A 373 9.84 -8.26 -19.30
CA GLY A 373 11.22 -8.58 -18.94
C GLY A 373 11.59 -10.05 -19.15
N GLU A 374 10.64 -10.98 -19.06
CA GLU A 374 10.81 -12.37 -19.51
C GLU A 374 10.97 -12.45 -21.03
N ARG A 375 10.13 -11.74 -21.81
CA ARG A 375 10.25 -11.68 -23.27
C ARG A 375 11.58 -11.03 -23.71
N VAL A 376 12.00 -9.95 -23.06
CA VAL A 376 13.31 -9.31 -23.33
C VAL A 376 14.45 -10.28 -23.04
N ARG A 377 14.47 -10.96 -21.88
CA ARG A 377 15.50 -11.95 -21.55
C ARG A 377 15.53 -13.16 -22.50
N GLY A 378 14.37 -13.54 -23.05
CA GLY A 378 14.30 -14.53 -24.13
C GLY A 378 14.96 -14.05 -25.42
N LEU A 379 14.62 -12.83 -25.87
CA LEU A 379 15.22 -12.21 -27.06
C LEU A 379 16.72 -11.92 -26.90
N GLU A 380 17.18 -11.59 -25.69
CA GLU A 380 18.61 -11.45 -25.36
C GLU A 380 19.35 -12.79 -25.49
N GLN A 381 18.71 -13.91 -25.12
CA GLN A 381 19.27 -15.26 -25.30
C GLN A 381 19.29 -15.68 -26.77
N GLU A 382 18.18 -15.50 -27.50
CA GLU A 382 18.10 -15.76 -28.95
C GLU A 382 19.13 -14.93 -29.75
N LEU A 383 19.32 -13.67 -29.38
CA LEU A 383 20.37 -12.81 -29.96
C LEU A 383 21.76 -13.34 -29.63
N HIS A 384 22.03 -13.71 -28.37
CA HIS A 384 23.33 -14.21 -27.95
C HIS A 384 23.71 -15.53 -28.65
N ASP A 385 22.76 -16.45 -28.80
CA ASP A 385 22.98 -17.71 -29.52
C ASP A 385 23.22 -17.44 -31.02
N SER A 386 22.46 -16.53 -31.64
CA SER A 386 22.67 -16.06 -33.02
C SER A 386 24.02 -15.36 -33.23
N GLU A 387 24.52 -14.62 -32.24
CA GLU A 387 25.88 -14.08 -32.23
C GLU A 387 26.93 -15.18 -32.12
N GLN A 388 26.71 -16.21 -31.29
CA GLN A 388 27.62 -17.36 -31.18
C GLN A 388 27.67 -18.15 -32.49
N GLU A 389 26.54 -18.44 -33.13
CA GLU A 389 26.48 -19.07 -34.46
C GLU A 389 27.19 -18.20 -35.50
N SER A 390 26.94 -16.89 -35.51
CA SER A 390 27.61 -15.93 -36.40
C SER A 390 29.13 -15.93 -36.20
N GLN A 391 29.62 -16.03 -34.96
CA GLN A 391 31.05 -16.17 -34.68
C GLN A 391 31.62 -17.52 -35.14
N GLN A 392 30.88 -18.61 -34.97
CA GLN A 392 31.28 -19.94 -35.44
C GLN A 392 31.38 -19.97 -36.97
N LEU A 393 30.40 -19.41 -37.69
CA LEU A 393 30.40 -19.30 -39.15
C LEU A 393 31.54 -18.41 -39.66
N ARG A 394 31.89 -17.31 -38.96
CA ARG A 394 33.09 -16.51 -39.29
C ARG A 394 34.38 -17.31 -39.15
N ARG A 395 34.57 -18.04 -38.04
CA ARG A 395 35.74 -18.93 -37.84
C ARG A 395 35.83 -20.00 -38.93
N GLN A 396 34.71 -20.65 -39.27
CA GLN A 396 34.66 -21.62 -40.36
C GLN A 396 35.00 -20.99 -41.73
N LEU A 397 34.55 -19.77 -41.99
CA LEU A 397 34.90 -19.05 -43.22
C LEU A 397 36.39 -18.71 -43.28
N GLU A 398 36.99 -18.25 -42.17
CA GLU A 398 38.42 -17.99 -42.05
C GLU A 398 39.26 -19.26 -42.25
N GLU A 399 38.87 -20.39 -41.66
CA GLU A 399 39.48 -21.70 -41.89
C GLU A 399 39.40 -22.13 -43.37
N ARG A 400 38.26 -21.93 -44.02
CA ARG A 400 38.06 -22.25 -45.45
C ARG A 400 38.87 -21.33 -46.35
N GLN A 401 38.99 -20.04 -46.03
CA GLN A 401 39.89 -19.12 -46.75
C GLN A 401 41.36 -19.49 -46.56
N ALA A 402 41.77 -19.89 -45.36
CA ALA A 402 43.12 -20.36 -45.08
C ALA A 402 43.43 -21.68 -45.83
N ALA A 403 42.46 -22.59 -45.94
CA ALA A 403 42.57 -23.78 -46.78
C ALA A 403 42.64 -23.45 -48.28
N GLY A 404 41.86 -22.46 -48.75
CA GLY A 404 41.91 -21.94 -50.11
C GLY A 404 43.30 -21.41 -50.49
N ARG A 405 43.86 -20.50 -49.67
CA ARG A 405 45.22 -19.95 -49.89
C ARG A 405 46.31 -21.03 -49.91
N ARG A 406 46.15 -22.10 -49.11
CA ARG A 406 47.07 -23.26 -49.16
C ARG A 406 46.92 -24.05 -50.46
N LEU A 407 45.71 -24.25 -50.94
CA LEU A 407 45.46 -24.88 -52.24
C LEU A 407 46.02 -24.04 -53.40
N GLU A 408 45.76 -22.74 -53.42
CA GLU A 408 46.31 -21.79 -54.41
C GLU A 408 47.86 -21.83 -54.43
N SER A 409 48.51 -22.00 -53.28
CA SER A 409 49.96 -22.14 -53.18
C SER A 409 50.45 -23.47 -53.75
N LEU A 410 49.76 -24.57 -53.45
CA LEU A 410 50.07 -25.91 -54.00
C LEU A 410 49.81 -25.98 -55.51
N GLU A 411 48.81 -25.27 -56.03
CA GLU A 411 48.56 -25.13 -57.46
C GLU A 411 49.67 -24.34 -58.17
N GLN A 412 50.21 -23.30 -57.53
CA GLN A 412 51.38 -22.57 -58.03
C GLN A 412 52.65 -23.43 -58.03
N GLU A 413 52.92 -24.18 -56.95
CA GLU A 413 54.00 -25.16 -56.89
C GLU A 413 53.85 -26.24 -57.98
N GLY A 414 52.62 -26.74 -58.18
CA GLY A 414 52.30 -27.67 -59.27
C GLY A 414 52.60 -27.09 -60.66
N GLN A 415 52.19 -25.85 -60.93
CA GLN A 415 52.48 -25.17 -62.20
C GLN A 415 53.98 -24.93 -62.43
N VAL A 416 54.77 -24.71 -61.38
CA VAL A 416 56.24 -24.62 -61.48
C VAL A 416 56.83 -26.00 -61.79
N LEU A 417 56.41 -27.05 -61.08
CA LEU A 417 56.88 -28.42 -61.32
C LEU A 417 56.51 -28.93 -62.73
N GLU A 418 55.34 -28.57 -63.27
CA GLU A 418 54.97 -28.86 -64.66
C GLU A 418 55.88 -28.12 -65.68
N GLN A 419 56.27 -26.88 -65.38
CA GLN A 419 57.20 -26.11 -66.22
C GLN A 419 58.63 -26.68 -66.16
N GLU A 420 59.09 -27.09 -64.98
CA GLU A 420 60.39 -27.76 -64.80
C GLU A 420 60.43 -29.11 -65.51
N LEU A 421 59.39 -29.95 -65.33
CA LEU A 421 59.23 -31.21 -66.06
C LEU A 421 59.19 -30.97 -67.58
N GLY A 422 58.48 -29.93 -68.02
CA GLY A 422 58.43 -29.50 -69.42
C GLY A 422 59.76 -28.98 -69.97
N GLN A 423 60.67 -28.47 -69.13
CA GLN A 423 62.04 -28.10 -69.48
C GLN A 423 62.94 -29.34 -69.55
N ALA A 424 62.96 -30.15 -68.50
CA ALA A 424 63.72 -31.40 -68.43
C ALA A 424 63.38 -32.35 -69.59
N VAL A 425 62.11 -32.42 -70.04
CA VAL A 425 61.72 -33.21 -71.23
C VAL A 425 62.27 -32.61 -72.54
N LYS A 426 62.44 -31.29 -72.66
CA LYS A 426 63.08 -30.66 -73.83
C LYS A 426 64.59 -30.94 -73.84
N GLU A 427 65.25 -30.80 -72.70
CA GLU A 427 66.68 -31.11 -72.52
C GLU A 427 66.97 -32.59 -72.79
N ARG A 428 66.17 -33.50 -72.20
CA ARG A 428 66.27 -34.94 -72.49
C ARG A 428 66.11 -35.23 -73.98
N ARG A 429 65.19 -34.55 -74.68
CA ARG A 429 65.03 -34.64 -76.15
C ARG A 429 66.18 -34.03 -76.95
N GLN A 430 66.98 -33.12 -76.38
CA GLN A 430 68.22 -32.62 -76.98
C GLN A 430 69.35 -33.63 -76.79
N LEU A 431 69.55 -34.12 -75.57
CA LEU A 431 70.51 -35.18 -75.24
C LEU A 431 70.21 -36.48 -76.04
N GLU A 432 68.94 -36.85 -76.22
CA GLU A 432 68.50 -37.96 -77.09
C GLU A 432 68.88 -37.76 -78.57
N LYS A 433 69.06 -36.52 -79.05
CA LYS A 433 69.57 -36.24 -80.40
C LYS A 433 71.10 -36.30 -80.43
N GLU A 434 71.77 -35.70 -79.45
CA GLU A 434 73.22 -35.72 -79.32
C GLU A 434 73.77 -37.14 -79.17
N VAL A 435 73.16 -37.97 -78.32
CA VAL A 435 73.50 -39.38 -78.18
C VAL A 435 73.31 -40.15 -79.50
N ARG A 436 72.28 -39.85 -80.29
CA ARG A 436 72.10 -40.47 -81.62
C ARG A 436 73.18 -40.01 -82.62
N TRP A 437 73.49 -38.72 -82.64
CA TRP A 437 74.55 -38.17 -83.50
C TRP A 437 75.94 -38.71 -83.10
N LEU A 438 76.24 -38.82 -81.81
CA LEU A 438 77.47 -39.42 -81.29
C LEU A 438 77.56 -40.90 -81.63
N ARG A 439 76.45 -41.66 -81.56
CA ARG A 439 76.41 -43.07 -82.00
C ARG A 439 76.68 -43.20 -83.51
N GLN A 440 76.01 -42.42 -84.35
CA GLN A 440 76.27 -42.41 -85.80
C GLN A 440 77.72 -42.02 -86.13
N LYS A 441 78.29 -41.04 -85.39
CA LYS A 441 79.68 -40.62 -85.53
C LYS A 441 80.67 -41.70 -85.06
N LEU A 442 80.30 -42.53 -84.07
CA LEU A 442 81.07 -43.67 -83.62
C LEU A 442 81.00 -44.82 -84.63
N GLU A 443 79.82 -45.17 -85.12
CA GLU A 443 79.57 -46.21 -86.14
C GLU A 443 80.35 -45.93 -87.45
N VAL A 444 80.38 -44.67 -87.90
CA VAL A 444 81.21 -44.20 -89.03
C VAL A 444 82.73 -44.24 -88.72
N LYS A 445 83.12 -44.24 -87.44
CA LYS A 445 84.53 -44.42 -87.04
C LYS A 445 84.91 -45.89 -86.86
N GLU A 446 84.00 -46.73 -86.39
CA GLU A 446 84.17 -48.18 -86.29
C GLU A 446 84.30 -48.78 -87.69
N THR A 447 83.36 -48.51 -88.60
CA THR A 447 83.46 -48.93 -90.01
C THR A 447 84.72 -48.42 -90.73
N ALA A 448 85.16 -47.19 -90.46
CA ALA A 448 86.42 -46.66 -91.00
C ALA A 448 87.67 -47.33 -90.39
N LEU A 449 87.60 -47.84 -89.16
CA LEU A 449 88.64 -48.66 -88.55
C LEU A 449 88.61 -50.09 -89.10
N ASP A 450 87.44 -50.67 -89.35
CA ASP A 450 87.29 -51.97 -90.01
C ASP A 450 87.86 -51.95 -91.45
N GLU A 451 87.54 -50.91 -92.23
CA GLU A 451 88.20 -50.68 -93.52
C GLU A 451 89.73 -50.55 -93.37
N GLY A 452 90.19 -49.87 -92.32
CA GLY A 452 91.61 -49.78 -91.97
C GLY A 452 92.24 -51.15 -91.70
N MET A 453 91.60 -51.99 -90.89
CA MET A 453 92.06 -53.34 -90.55
C MET A 453 92.05 -54.27 -91.77
N VAL A 454 91.04 -54.18 -92.64
CA VAL A 454 91.01 -54.94 -93.90
C VAL A 454 92.14 -54.50 -94.83
N ARG A 455 92.37 -53.19 -94.99
CA ARG A 455 93.49 -52.66 -95.81
C ARG A 455 94.85 -53.07 -95.25
N LEU A 456 95.04 -52.99 -93.93
CA LEU A 456 96.24 -53.50 -93.24
C LEU A 456 96.44 -54.99 -93.53
N SER A 457 95.41 -55.82 -93.38
CA SER A 457 95.50 -57.25 -93.65
C SER A 457 95.74 -57.59 -95.13
N CYS A 458 95.40 -56.70 -96.07
CA CYS A 458 95.82 -56.83 -97.47
C CYS A 458 97.30 -56.45 -97.66
N LEU A 459 97.75 -55.35 -97.06
CA LEU A 459 99.15 -54.91 -97.11
C LEU A 459 100.10 -55.90 -96.41
N GLU A 460 99.66 -56.56 -95.34
CA GLU A 460 100.39 -57.66 -94.67
C GLU A 460 100.57 -58.87 -95.60
N LYS A 461 99.50 -59.26 -96.32
CA LYS A 461 99.55 -60.34 -97.32
C LYS A 461 100.46 -59.97 -98.50
N GLU A 462 100.37 -58.75 -99.01
CA GLU A 462 101.29 -58.25 -100.05
C GLU A 462 102.74 -58.19 -99.54
N GLY A 463 102.96 -57.76 -98.29
CA GLY A 463 104.27 -57.80 -97.63
C GLY A 463 104.83 -59.22 -97.57
N CYS A 464 104.02 -60.20 -97.18
CA CYS A 464 104.40 -61.62 -97.16
C CYS A 464 104.68 -62.19 -98.56
N LEU A 465 103.97 -61.74 -99.60
CA LEU A 465 104.26 -62.12 -100.99
C LEU A 465 105.58 -61.50 -101.47
N ARG A 466 105.82 -60.23 -101.15
CA ARG A 466 107.05 -59.50 -101.53
C ARG A 466 108.26 -60.01 -100.75
N GLU A 467 108.09 -60.47 -99.52
CA GLU A 467 109.14 -61.17 -98.77
C GLU A 467 109.47 -62.55 -99.41
N LYS A 468 108.46 -63.30 -99.87
CA LYS A 468 108.69 -64.54 -100.64
C LYS A 468 109.39 -64.28 -101.97
N GLU A 469 108.98 -63.25 -102.71
CA GLU A 469 109.65 -62.79 -103.93
C GLU A 469 111.11 -62.38 -103.65
N LEU A 470 111.36 -61.62 -102.57
CA LEU A 470 112.72 -61.26 -102.14
C LEU A 470 113.55 -62.49 -101.73
N ASN A 471 112.95 -63.49 -101.09
CA ASN A 471 113.64 -64.75 -100.76
C ASN A 471 113.99 -65.55 -102.02
N TYR A 472 113.06 -65.70 -102.97
CA TYR A 472 113.34 -66.31 -104.26
C TYR A 472 114.42 -65.54 -105.06
N LEU A 473 114.45 -64.21 -104.99
CA LEU A 473 115.50 -63.38 -105.58
C LEU A 473 116.85 -63.51 -104.85
N ARG A 474 116.84 -63.74 -103.54
CA ARG A 474 118.06 -64.07 -102.75
C ARG A 474 118.60 -65.46 -103.11
N GLU A 475 117.73 -66.45 -103.22
CA GLU A 475 118.06 -67.84 -103.62
C GLU A 475 118.61 -67.90 -105.04
N THR A 476 117.94 -67.27 -106.01
CA THR A 476 118.43 -67.18 -107.39
C THR A 476 119.73 -66.36 -107.48
N SER A 477 119.88 -65.28 -106.70
CA SER A 477 121.17 -64.56 -106.59
C SER A 477 122.28 -65.44 -106.00
N ALA A 478 121.97 -66.31 -105.04
CA ALA A 478 122.93 -67.29 -104.50
C ALA A 478 123.32 -68.33 -105.56
N LYS A 479 122.35 -68.93 -106.28
CA LYS A 479 122.64 -69.88 -107.37
C LYS A 479 123.39 -69.21 -108.53
N VAL A 480 123.18 -67.94 -108.83
CA VAL A 480 124.00 -67.18 -109.79
C VAL A 480 125.44 -67.01 -109.27
N LYS A 481 125.65 -66.72 -107.99
CA LYS A 481 127.01 -66.66 -107.40
C LYS A 481 127.71 -68.02 -107.38
N GLU A 482 126.97 -69.09 -107.15
CA GLU A 482 127.47 -70.47 -107.31
C GLU A 482 127.89 -70.72 -108.76
N LEU A 483 127.01 -70.49 -109.74
CA LEU A 483 127.32 -70.64 -111.18
C LEU A 483 128.49 -69.74 -111.63
N GLU A 484 128.62 -68.54 -111.08
CA GLU A 484 129.79 -67.69 -111.28
C GLU A 484 131.08 -68.31 -110.71
N SER A 485 131.01 -68.97 -109.56
CA SER A 485 132.17 -69.66 -108.96
C SER A 485 132.52 -70.94 -109.72
N GLU A 486 131.53 -71.74 -110.08
CA GLU A 486 131.64 -72.91 -110.96
C GLU A 486 132.28 -72.52 -112.30
N ASN A 487 131.82 -71.42 -112.94
CA ASN A 487 132.39 -70.92 -114.19
C ASN A 487 133.84 -70.39 -113.99
N LYS A 488 134.12 -69.68 -112.89
CA LYS A 488 135.51 -69.29 -112.54
C LYS A 488 136.41 -70.51 -112.32
N GLU A 489 135.87 -71.64 -111.88
CA GLU A 489 136.62 -72.90 -111.70
C GLU A 489 136.79 -73.69 -113.00
N LEU A 490 135.74 -73.80 -113.82
CA LEU A 490 135.83 -74.32 -115.18
C LEU A 490 136.80 -73.49 -116.04
N GLN A 491 136.85 -72.17 -115.85
CA GLN A 491 137.82 -71.30 -116.53
C GLN A 491 139.25 -71.50 -116.01
N LYS A 492 139.46 -71.73 -114.71
CA LYS A 492 140.77 -72.19 -114.18
C LYS A 492 141.15 -73.53 -114.80
N GLN A 493 140.25 -74.52 -114.79
CA GLN A 493 140.49 -75.85 -115.37
C GLN A 493 140.86 -75.74 -116.86
N ALA A 494 140.09 -75.00 -117.65
CA ALA A 494 140.41 -74.76 -119.06
C ALA A 494 141.75 -74.01 -119.28
N THR A 495 142.26 -73.24 -118.30
CA THR A 495 143.64 -72.70 -118.37
C THR A 495 144.70 -73.71 -117.94
N ILE A 496 144.38 -74.67 -117.07
CA ILE A 496 145.24 -75.82 -116.76
C ILE A 496 145.31 -76.72 -118.00
N ASP A 497 144.18 -77.13 -118.57
CA ASP A 497 144.12 -77.99 -119.76
C ASP A 497 144.85 -77.37 -120.95
N LYS A 498 144.75 -76.05 -121.15
CA LYS A 498 145.55 -75.33 -122.17
C LYS A 498 147.05 -75.36 -121.89
N ARG A 499 147.48 -75.36 -120.63
CA ARG A 499 148.89 -75.54 -120.26
C ARG A 499 149.34 -76.98 -120.46
N THR A 500 148.54 -77.96 -120.04
CA THR A 500 148.81 -79.39 -120.26
C THR A 500 148.89 -79.74 -121.75
N LEU A 501 148.00 -79.17 -122.57
CA LEU A 501 148.08 -79.27 -124.03
C LEU A 501 149.29 -78.54 -124.63
N ALA A 502 149.80 -77.49 -123.98
CA ALA A 502 151.03 -76.81 -124.40
C ALA A 502 152.27 -77.65 -124.05
N THR A 503 152.37 -78.19 -122.83
CA THR A 503 153.48 -79.08 -122.44
C THR A 503 153.47 -80.36 -123.26
N LEU A 504 152.32 -81.00 -123.48
CA LEU A 504 152.23 -82.18 -124.36
C LEU A 504 152.59 -81.88 -125.83
N ARG A 505 152.41 -80.64 -126.30
CA ARG A 505 152.91 -80.21 -127.62
C ARG A 505 154.42 -79.97 -127.62
N GLU A 506 154.96 -79.43 -126.53
CA GLU A 506 156.41 -79.25 -126.34
C GLU A 506 157.11 -80.61 -126.23
N ASP A 507 156.60 -81.53 -125.42
CA ASP A 507 157.06 -82.92 -125.32
C ASP A 507 157.00 -83.65 -126.67
N LEU A 508 155.90 -83.51 -127.43
CA LEU A 508 155.77 -84.08 -128.77
C LEU A 508 156.78 -83.49 -129.78
N VAL A 509 157.15 -82.22 -129.63
CA VAL A 509 158.21 -81.59 -130.43
C VAL A 509 159.60 -82.07 -129.98
N ASN A 510 159.82 -82.24 -128.67
CA ASN A 510 161.06 -82.77 -128.11
C ASN A 510 161.31 -84.22 -128.54
N GLU A 511 160.29 -85.09 -128.52
CA GLU A 511 160.40 -86.47 -129.04
C GLU A 511 160.60 -86.50 -130.56
N LYS A 512 159.97 -85.60 -131.34
CA LYS A 512 160.26 -85.46 -132.77
C LYS A 512 161.71 -85.02 -133.04
N LEU A 513 162.26 -84.12 -132.22
CA LEU A 513 163.65 -83.68 -132.31
C LEU A 513 164.63 -84.81 -131.94
N LYS A 514 164.36 -85.58 -130.88
CA LYS A 514 165.14 -86.79 -130.53
C LYS A 514 165.10 -87.82 -131.65
N GLY A 515 163.92 -88.09 -132.22
CA GLY A 515 163.75 -89.00 -133.36
C GLY A 515 164.54 -88.54 -134.59
N GLN A 516 164.54 -87.23 -134.90
CA GLN A 516 165.40 -86.68 -135.97
C GLN A 516 166.89 -86.80 -135.65
N GLN A 517 167.33 -86.59 -134.41
CA GLN A 517 168.72 -86.76 -134.00
C GLN A 517 169.18 -88.22 -134.21
N GLN A 518 168.40 -89.19 -133.73
CA GLN A 518 168.64 -90.62 -133.94
C GLN A 518 168.66 -91.00 -135.43
N TRP A 519 167.77 -90.42 -136.24
CA TRP A 519 167.74 -90.65 -137.69
C TRP A 519 169.01 -90.14 -138.39
N ASN A 520 169.47 -88.93 -138.01
CA ASN A 520 170.72 -88.35 -138.51
C ASN A 520 171.98 -89.11 -138.04
N GLU A 521 171.91 -89.83 -136.93
CA GLU A 521 172.98 -90.72 -136.46
C GLU A 521 173.01 -92.03 -137.25
N LEU A 522 171.84 -92.63 -137.53
CA LEU A 522 171.70 -93.80 -138.41
C LEU A 522 172.18 -93.53 -139.84
N GLU A 523 171.95 -92.33 -140.37
CA GLU A 523 172.40 -91.93 -141.70
C GLU A 523 173.94 -91.82 -141.77
N LYS A 524 174.59 -91.25 -140.75
CA LYS A 524 176.07 -91.19 -140.64
C LYS A 524 176.69 -92.59 -140.57
N LEU A 525 176.15 -93.45 -139.70
CA LEU A 525 176.62 -94.84 -139.57
C LEU A 525 176.45 -95.63 -140.89
N SER A 526 175.43 -95.32 -141.68
CA SER A 526 175.27 -95.89 -143.02
C SER A 526 176.35 -95.41 -144.00
N GLN A 527 176.70 -94.12 -143.99
CA GLN A 527 177.77 -93.54 -144.82
C GLN A 527 179.20 -93.97 -144.41
N GLU A 528 179.39 -94.54 -143.22
CA GLU A 528 180.66 -95.12 -142.78
C GLU A 528 180.82 -96.57 -143.26
N LEU A 529 179.73 -97.34 -143.30
CA LEU A 529 179.74 -98.74 -143.77
C LEU A 529 180.10 -98.88 -145.26
N GLU A 530 179.66 -97.94 -146.12
CA GLU A 530 179.96 -97.97 -147.57
C GLU A 530 181.46 -97.89 -147.88
N LYS A 531 182.27 -97.23 -147.01
CA LYS A 531 183.68 -96.92 -147.28
C LYS A 531 184.63 -98.11 -147.10
N ILE A 532 184.16 -99.22 -146.54
CA ILE A 532 184.99 -100.40 -146.17
C ILE A 532 184.86 -101.54 -147.21
N GLY A 533 184.04 -101.38 -148.25
CA GLY A 533 183.89 -102.37 -149.32
C GLY A 533 182.95 -103.55 -148.98
N LEU A 534 182.13 -103.40 -147.94
CA LEU A 534 181.07 -104.34 -147.58
C LEU A 534 179.74 -103.89 -148.21
N ASN A 535 179.46 -104.33 -149.45
CA ASN A 535 178.16 -104.10 -150.07
C ASN A 535 177.05 -104.77 -149.25
N ARG A 536 176.14 -103.95 -148.69
CA ARG A 536 175.08 -104.39 -147.77
C ARG A 536 174.02 -105.29 -148.42
N GLU A 537 173.98 -105.38 -149.74
CA GLU A 537 173.07 -106.25 -150.52
C GLU A 537 173.31 -107.76 -150.37
N ARG A 538 174.26 -108.21 -149.52
CA ARG A 538 174.60 -109.63 -149.33
C ARG A 538 174.68 -110.13 -147.89
N LEU A 539 174.11 -109.42 -146.92
CA LEU A 539 173.95 -109.90 -145.54
C LEU A 539 172.54 -109.61 -145.02
N LEU A 540 171.88 -110.65 -144.49
CA LEU A 540 170.58 -110.60 -143.78
C LEU A 540 169.40 -110.24 -144.72
N GLN A 541 169.08 -111.02 -145.77
CA GLN A 541 168.38 -112.33 -145.70
C GLN A 541 168.78 -113.31 -144.59
N GLU A 542 167.76 -113.90 -143.95
CA GLU A 542 167.80 -114.62 -142.66
C GLU A 542 167.99 -113.61 -141.49
N GLU A 543 167.15 -113.58 -140.44
CA GLU A 543 166.10 -114.52 -140.01
C GLU A 543 164.65 -114.03 -140.24
N HIS A 544 163.72 -114.99 -140.36
CA HIS A 544 162.27 -114.80 -140.30
C HIS A 544 161.69 -115.61 -139.12
N SER A 545 160.42 -115.35 -138.77
CA SER A 545 159.61 -116.04 -137.75
C SER A 545 160.04 -115.75 -136.30
N SER A 546 159.15 -115.78 -135.30
CA SER A 546 157.74 -116.19 -135.29
C SER A 546 156.74 -115.03 -135.41
N GLY A 547 155.71 -115.18 -136.25
CA GLY A 547 154.51 -114.35 -136.23
C GLY A 547 153.25 -115.21 -136.30
N THR A 548 152.22 -114.86 -135.52
CA THR A 548 150.87 -115.44 -135.58
C THR A 548 149.83 -114.33 -135.37
N PRO A 549 149.36 -113.66 -136.44
CA PRO A 549 148.40 -112.55 -136.35
C PRO A 549 146.96 -112.93 -136.76
N THR A 550 145.99 -112.45 -136.00
CA THR A 550 144.54 -112.35 -136.31
C THR A 550 143.92 -111.39 -135.28
N GLY A 551 143.04 -110.43 -135.57
CA GLY A 551 142.63 -109.73 -136.80
C GLY A 551 142.11 -108.35 -136.32
N GLU A 552 142.37 -107.23 -136.98
CA GLU A 552 141.69 -106.73 -138.20
C GLU A 552 140.23 -106.29 -137.97
N GLU A 553 139.81 -105.26 -138.71
CA GLU A 553 138.47 -104.60 -138.69
C GLU A 553 138.12 -103.83 -137.38
N GLU A 554 137.53 -102.62 -137.39
CA GLU A 554 137.28 -101.64 -138.47
C GLU A 554 137.35 -100.19 -137.90
N PRO A 555 137.36 -99.11 -138.72
CA PRO A 555 137.92 -97.80 -138.35
C PRO A 555 136.92 -96.63 -138.29
N GLY A 556 137.44 -95.42 -138.03
CA GLY A 556 136.95 -94.19 -138.67
C GLY A 556 136.36 -93.09 -137.79
N GLY A 557 136.44 -91.87 -138.32
CA GLY A 557 135.30 -90.94 -138.34
C GLY A 557 134.83 -90.79 -139.79
N PRO A 558 134.10 -89.74 -140.19
CA PRO A 558 133.63 -88.60 -139.40
C PRO A 558 132.12 -88.28 -139.65
N GLU A 559 131.69 -87.06 -139.27
CA GLU A 559 130.54 -86.32 -139.86
C GLU A 559 129.10 -86.87 -139.72
N ALA A 560 128.14 -86.08 -140.22
CA ALA A 560 126.70 -86.30 -140.43
C ALA A 560 125.83 -86.67 -139.20
N GLU A 561 125.05 -85.73 -138.64
CA GLU A 561 123.72 -85.28 -139.14
C GLU A 561 122.56 -86.27 -138.94
N ALA A 562 121.96 -86.26 -137.75
CA ALA A 562 120.50 -86.33 -137.55
C ALA A 562 120.16 -85.86 -136.11
N GLY A 563 119.03 -85.22 -135.81
CA GLY A 563 117.92 -84.87 -136.70
C GLY A 563 116.56 -85.25 -136.11
N GLY A 564 115.99 -84.39 -135.27
CA GLY A 564 114.55 -84.36 -135.02
C GLY A 564 113.93 -85.47 -134.15
N ARG A 565 113.98 -85.26 -132.82
CA ARG A 565 112.76 -84.91 -132.07
C ARG A 565 113.10 -83.66 -131.24
N GLY A 566 112.30 -82.60 -131.20
CA GLY A 566 110.87 -82.49 -131.54
C GLY A 566 110.08 -82.33 -130.25
N GLY A 567 109.42 -81.17 -130.09
CA GLY A 567 108.54 -80.90 -128.96
C GLY A 567 107.16 -81.57 -129.13
N PRO A 568 106.04 -80.99 -128.64
CA PRO A 568 105.86 -79.57 -128.29
C PRO A 568 105.29 -79.44 -126.84
N PRO A 569 104.30 -78.60 -126.46
CA PRO A 569 104.36 -77.94 -125.16
C PRO A 569 103.06 -78.11 -124.33
N ALA A 570 102.85 -77.17 -123.40
CA ALA A 570 101.55 -76.61 -123.04
C ALA A 570 100.61 -77.37 -122.07
N SER A 571 100.19 -76.59 -121.07
CA SER A 571 98.82 -76.52 -120.53
C SER A 571 98.33 -77.50 -119.47
N GLN A 572 98.41 -76.98 -118.24
CA GLN A 572 97.26 -76.68 -117.36
C GLN A 572 96.71 -77.76 -116.39
N PRO A 573 96.04 -77.32 -115.29
CA PRO A 573 95.72 -78.17 -114.14
C PRO A 573 94.21 -78.39 -113.92
N ALA A 574 93.85 -79.27 -112.99
CA ALA A 574 92.65 -79.14 -112.16
C ALA A 574 92.68 -80.10 -110.94
N GLN A 575 92.99 -79.58 -109.75
CA GLN A 575 92.55 -80.11 -108.43
C GLN A 575 93.03 -79.16 -107.32
N GLY A 576 92.13 -78.79 -106.39
CA GLY A 576 92.33 -77.76 -105.39
C GLY A 576 91.06 -76.91 -105.24
#